data_AF-A0A1E5Q5R0-F1
#
_entry.id   AF-A0A1E5Q5R0-F1
#
_cell.length_a   1.000
_cell.length_b   1.000
_cell.length_c   1.000
_cell.angle_alpha   90.00
_cell.angle_beta   90.00
_cell.angle_gamma   90.00
#
_symmetry.space_group_name_H-M   'P 1'
#
loop_
_entity.id
_entity.type
_entity.pdbx_description
1 polymer ?
#
loop_
_entity_poly.entity_id
_entity_poly.type
_entity_poly.pdbx_seq_one_letter_code
_entity_poly.pdbx_strand_id
1 'polypeptide(L)'
;MGRPRVYALNMVDEMHKKGYSIDCEELSSMLGGTVVETVATTGQGLEPLLDALVLVAEQDRQDHPMRIPYDHHLEEAIERVQKLTADLHPGGLEAQQSRWLSIGWSKTSCGPRCRRPAHSKQCRAGHLE
;
A
#
# COMPACT_ATOMS: atom_id res chain seq x y z
N MET A 1 6.60 2.23 -0.94
CA MET A 1 5.53 2.52 -1.92
C MET A 1 5.32 4.03 -1.93
N GLY A 2 5.27 4.64 -3.12
CA GLY A 2 5.48 6.08 -3.36
C GLY A 2 6.35 6.28 -4.60
N ARG A 3 6.06 5.51 -5.65
CA ARG A 3 6.85 5.41 -6.88
C ARG A 3 5.88 5.31 -8.05
N PRO A 4 6.25 5.83 -9.23
CA PRO A 4 5.40 5.72 -10.41
C PRO A 4 5.00 4.27 -10.69
N ARG A 5 3.74 4.05 -11.07
CA ARG A 5 3.15 2.73 -11.30
C ARG A 5 2.43 2.69 -12.64
N VAL A 6 2.52 1.53 -13.27
CA VAL A 6 1.69 1.11 -14.41
C VAL A 6 1.02 -0.19 -14.03
N TYR A 7 -0.28 -0.31 -14.30
CA TYR A 7 -1.11 -1.45 -13.94
C TYR A 7 -1.39 -2.29 -15.18
N ALA A 8 -0.98 -3.56 -15.15
CA ALA A 8 -1.34 -4.52 -16.19
C ALA A 8 -2.62 -5.26 -15.77
N LEU A 9 -3.75 -4.93 -16.41
CA LEU A 9 -5.01 -5.64 -16.24
C LEU A 9 -4.98 -6.90 -17.10
N ASN A 10 -4.63 -8.03 -16.48
CA ASN A 10 -4.50 -9.31 -17.18
C ASN A 10 -5.86 -10.03 -17.33
N MET A 11 -5.93 -10.98 -18.26
CA MET A 11 -7.07 -11.87 -18.56
C MET A 11 -8.29 -11.14 -19.17
N VAL A 12 -8.05 -10.16 -20.04
CA VAL A 12 -9.14 -9.47 -20.73
C VAL A 12 -9.92 -10.37 -21.70
N ASP A 13 -9.30 -11.43 -22.21
CA ASP A 13 -9.96 -12.44 -23.04
C ASP A 13 -11.07 -13.18 -22.27
N GLU A 14 -10.79 -13.61 -21.04
CA GLU A 14 -11.77 -14.24 -20.16
C GLU A 14 -12.83 -13.26 -19.66
N MET A 15 -12.46 -12.00 -19.44
CA MET A 15 -13.38 -10.92 -19.08
C MET A 15 -14.45 -10.73 -20.17
N HIS A 16 -14.01 -10.57 -21.43
CA HIS A 16 -14.91 -10.39 -22.56
C HIS A 16 -15.75 -11.64 -22.85
N LYS A 17 -15.18 -12.85 -22.75
CA LYS A 17 -15.94 -14.11 -22.91
C LYS A 17 -17.08 -14.23 -21.91
N LYS A 18 -16.90 -13.70 -20.69
CA LYS A 18 -17.92 -13.69 -19.64
C LYS A 18 -18.91 -12.52 -19.76
N GLY A 19 -18.75 -11.65 -20.77
CA GLY A 19 -19.61 -10.50 -21.00
C GLY A 19 -19.33 -9.31 -20.07
N TYR A 20 -18.17 -9.28 -19.42
CA TYR A 20 -17.74 -8.14 -18.61
C TYR A 20 -16.91 -7.18 -19.45
N SER A 21 -17.01 -5.89 -19.12
CA SER A 21 -16.17 -4.82 -19.67
C SER A 21 -15.81 -3.90 -18.51
N ILE A 22 -14.54 -3.53 -18.44
CA ILE A 22 -14.01 -2.62 -17.42
C ILE A 22 -13.64 -1.31 -18.13
N ASP A 23 -14.07 -0.19 -17.56
CA ASP A 23 -13.62 1.12 -17.99
C ASP A 23 -12.19 1.36 -17.47
N CYS A 24 -11.21 1.23 -18.37
CA CYS A 24 -9.82 1.42 -18.04
C CYS A 24 -9.47 2.89 -17.75
N GLU A 25 -10.21 3.86 -18.28
CA GLU A 25 -9.99 5.28 -18.01
C GLU A 25 -10.44 5.62 -16.58
N GLU A 26 -11.63 5.17 -16.19
CA GLU A 26 -12.14 5.35 -14.83
C GLU A 26 -11.23 4.64 -13.82
N LEU A 27 -10.83 3.40 -14.09
CA LEU A 27 -9.93 2.63 -13.22
C LEU A 27 -8.55 3.30 -13.09
N SER A 28 -8.01 3.84 -14.19
CA SER A 28 -6.76 4.59 -14.19
C SER A 28 -6.85 5.84 -13.33
N SER A 29 -7.96 6.58 -13.42
CA SER A 29 -8.24 7.75 -12.58
C SER A 29 -8.33 7.41 -11.10
N MET A 30 -9.05 6.33 -10.75
CA MET A 30 -9.22 5.88 -9.37
C MET A 30 -7.90 5.40 -8.74
N LEU A 31 -7.07 4.68 -9.50
CA LEU A 31 -5.81 4.14 -9.00
C LEU A 31 -4.66 5.16 -9.03
N GLY A 32 -4.82 6.26 -9.76
CA GLY A 32 -3.79 7.30 -9.92
C GLY A 32 -2.61 6.84 -10.78
N GLY A 33 -2.82 5.94 -11.73
CA GLY A 33 -1.77 5.46 -12.63
C GLY A 33 -2.32 4.72 -13.84
N THR A 34 -1.51 4.64 -14.90
CA THR A 34 -1.90 4.10 -16.20
C THR A 34 -2.28 2.62 -16.11
N VAL A 35 -3.45 2.26 -16.64
CA VAL A 35 -3.92 0.87 -16.75
C VAL A 35 -3.80 0.41 -18.20
N VAL A 36 -3.24 -0.78 -18.39
CA VAL A 36 -3.07 -1.41 -19.71
C VAL A 36 -3.67 -2.81 -19.67
N GLU A 37 -4.59 -3.08 -20.57
CA GLU A 37 -5.17 -4.40 -20.78
C GLU A 37 -4.16 -5.36 -21.40
N THR A 38 -4.07 -6.57 -20.85
CA THR A 38 -3.10 -7.57 -21.29
C THR A 38 -3.69 -8.97 -21.32
N VAL A 39 -3.19 -9.80 -22.23
CA VAL A 39 -3.47 -11.24 -22.27
C VAL A 39 -2.14 -11.97 -22.19
N ALA A 40 -1.78 -12.45 -21.00
CA ALA A 40 -0.49 -13.09 -20.75
C ALA A 40 -0.23 -14.33 -21.64
N THR A 41 -1.27 -15.05 -22.06
CA THR A 41 -1.14 -16.27 -22.88
C THR A 41 -0.79 -15.99 -24.34
N THR A 42 -1.21 -14.84 -24.87
CA THR A 42 -0.96 -14.44 -26.27
C THR A 42 0.08 -13.33 -26.38
N GLY A 43 0.47 -12.70 -25.27
CA GLY A 43 1.36 -11.54 -25.23
C GLY A 43 0.70 -10.24 -25.70
N GLN A 44 -0.62 -10.24 -25.93
CA GLN A 44 -1.34 -9.01 -26.31
C GLN A 44 -1.26 -7.98 -25.18
N GLY A 45 -1.07 -6.71 -25.58
CA GLY A 45 -0.93 -5.59 -24.64
C GLY A 45 0.49 -5.37 -24.11
N LEU A 46 1.47 -6.21 -24.50
CA LEU A 46 2.86 -6.04 -24.06
C LEU A 46 3.53 -4.78 -24.63
N GLU A 47 3.36 -4.51 -25.93
CA GLU A 47 3.89 -3.28 -26.56
C GLU A 47 3.32 -2.00 -25.90
N PRO A 48 1.99 -1.82 -25.79
CA PRO A 48 1.41 -0.68 -25.05
C PRO A 48 1.87 -0.58 -23.60
N LEU A 49 2.09 -1.72 -22.93
CA LEU A 49 2.58 -1.74 -21.55
C LEU A 49 4.01 -1.21 -21.46
N LEU A 50 4.89 -1.60 -22.38
CA LEU A 50 6.27 -1.11 -22.43
C LEU A 50 6.31 0.38 -22.75
N ASP A 51 5.51 0.84 -23.70
CA ASP A 51 5.41 2.27 -24.03
C ASP A 51 4.94 3.09 -22.82
N ALA A 52 3.92 2.60 -22.10
CA ALA A 52 3.44 3.22 -20.88
C ALA A 52 4.50 3.25 -19.78
N LEU A 53 5.32 2.19 -19.65
CA LEU A 53 6.41 2.14 -18.67
C LEU A 53 7.49 3.17 -18.96
N VAL A 54 7.90 3.31 -20.22
CA VAL A 54 8.89 4.33 -20.62
C VAL A 54 8.34 5.72 -20.34
N LEU A 55 7.12 6.01 -20.76
CA LEU A 55 6.47 7.30 -20.54
C LEU A 55 6.35 7.64 -19.05
N VAL A 56 5.99 6.69 -18.21
CA VAL A 56 5.86 6.91 -16.75
C VAL A 56 7.22 7.02 -16.06
N ALA A 57 8.26 6.35 -16.57
CA ALA A 57 9.61 6.44 -16.03
C ALA A 57 10.29 7.79 -16.37
N GLU A 58 10.01 8.34 -17.56
CA GLU A 58 10.56 9.62 -18.02
C GLU A 58 9.80 10.83 -17.47
N GLN A 59 8.53 10.67 -17.10
CA GLN A 59 7.75 11.73 -16.48
C GLN A 59 8.17 11.95 -15.02
N ASP A 60 8.52 13.19 -14.68
CA ASP A 60 8.69 13.65 -13.30
C ASP A 60 7.30 13.87 -12.65
N ARG A 61 6.47 12.82 -12.67
CA ARG A 61 5.13 12.86 -12.09
C ARG A 61 5.25 12.57 -10.60
N GLN A 62 4.76 13.51 -9.79
CA GLN A 62 4.54 13.26 -8.37
C GLN A 62 3.45 12.19 -8.24
N ASP A 63 3.87 10.96 -7.92
CA ASP A 63 2.97 9.85 -7.63
C ASP A 63 2.05 10.28 -6.48
N HIS A 64 0.74 10.24 -6.71
CA HIS A 64 -0.26 10.53 -5.68
C HIS A 64 -0.63 9.20 -5.03
N PRO A 65 -0.04 8.86 -3.87
CA PRO A 65 -0.31 7.59 -3.22
C PRO A 65 -1.79 7.54 -2.81
N MET A 66 -2.51 6.57 -3.36
CA MET A 66 -3.88 6.28 -2.92
C MET A 66 -3.87 5.95 -1.43
N ARG A 67 -4.48 6.81 -0.62
CA ARG A 67 -4.63 6.60 0.82
C ARG A 67 -5.95 5.89 1.09
N ILE A 68 -5.87 4.61 1.39
CA ILE A 68 -7.00 3.84 1.91
C ILE A 68 -7.03 4.07 3.44
N PRO A 69 -8.08 4.71 3.98
CA PRO A 69 -8.26 4.83 5.43
C PRO A 69 -8.67 3.47 6.01
N TYR A 70 -8.05 3.10 7.13
CA TYR A 70 -8.46 1.97 7.95
C TYR A 70 -9.36 2.44 9.10
N ASP A 71 -9.88 1.49 9.86
CA ASP A 71 -10.61 1.78 11.10
C ASP A 71 -9.78 2.65 12.05
N HIS A 72 -10.48 3.49 12.83
CA HIS A 72 -9.87 4.46 13.74
C HIS A 72 -8.75 3.87 14.62
N HIS A 73 -8.98 2.70 15.21
CA HIS A 73 -8.01 2.03 16.07
C HIS A 73 -6.71 1.62 15.35
N LEU A 74 -6.81 1.27 14.06
CA LEU A 74 -5.65 0.95 13.22
C LEU A 74 -4.92 2.23 12.81
N GLU A 75 -5.64 3.29 12.45
CA GLU A 75 -5.02 4.58 12.10
C GLU A 75 -4.21 5.15 13.27
N GLU A 76 -4.74 5.10 14.50
CA GLU A 76 -3.97 5.48 15.69
C GLU A 76 -2.73 4.62 15.90
N ALA A 77 -2.83 3.31 15.67
CA ALA A 77 -1.69 2.40 15.80
C ALA A 77 -0.61 2.70 14.76
N ILE A 78 -1.02 2.94 13.52
CA ILE A 78 -0.15 3.36 12.42
C ILE A 78 0.55 4.67 12.80
N GLU A 79 -0.19 5.69 13.26
CA GLU A 79 0.39 6.99 13.63
C GLU A 79 1.45 6.86 14.75
N ARG A 80 1.20 6.02 15.77
CA ARG A 80 2.18 5.77 16.84
C ARG A 80 3.47 5.16 16.28
N VAL A 81 3.37 4.17 15.40
CA VAL A 81 4.54 3.53 14.80
C VAL A 81 5.28 4.51 13.88
N GLN A 82 4.55 5.34 13.13
CA GLN A 82 5.16 6.38 12.29
C GLN A 82 5.96 7.40 13.10
N LYS A 83 5.42 7.87 14.24
CA LYS A 83 6.13 8.79 15.16
C LYS A 83 7.41 8.16 15.71
N LEU A 84 7.32 6.94 16.24
CA LEU A 84 8.49 6.20 16.74
C LEU A 84 9.57 6.01 15.66
N THR A 85 9.15 5.74 14.43
CA THR A 85 10.09 5.57 13.30
C THR A 85 10.78 6.89 12.95
N ALA A 86 10.06 8.01 12.99
CA ALA A 86 10.62 9.34 12.74
C ALA A 86 11.60 9.77 13.85
N ASP A 87 11.30 9.46 15.11
CA ASP A 87 12.17 9.76 16.25
C ASP A 87 13.48 8.96 16.22
N LEU A 88 13.41 7.67 15.86
CA LEU A 88 14.58 6.79 15.79
C LEU A 88 15.46 7.05 14.56
N HIS A 89 14.86 7.46 13.44
CA HIS A 89 15.55 7.67 12.17
C HIS A 89 15.07 8.97 11.50
N PRO A 90 15.50 10.15 11.99
CA PRO A 90 15.12 11.42 11.40
C PRO A 90 15.62 11.51 9.95
N GLY A 91 14.69 11.75 9.02
CA GLY A 91 14.97 11.81 7.58
C GLY A 91 15.24 10.46 6.90
N GLY A 92 15.13 9.34 7.62
CA GLY A 92 15.41 8.01 7.08
C GLY A 92 14.31 7.45 6.17
N LEU A 93 13.06 7.88 6.35
CA LEU A 93 11.91 7.40 5.58
C LEU A 93 10.94 8.54 5.27
N GLU A 94 10.42 8.54 4.04
CA GLU A 94 9.29 9.39 3.68
C GLU A 94 8.01 8.94 4.41
N ALA A 95 7.04 9.85 4.55
CA ALA A 95 5.78 9.57 5.24
C ALA A 95 5.05 8.32 4.71
N GLN A 96 5.06 8.10 3.40
CA GLN A 96 4.43 6.95 2.76
C GLN A 96 5.17 5.64 3.02
N GLN A 97 6.50 5.69 3.03
CA GLN A 97 7.34 4.53 3.34
C GLN A 97 7.16 4.13 4.80
N SER A 98 7.12 5.11 5.70
CA SER A 98 6.84 4.92 7.13
C SER A 98 5.44 4.35 7.38
N ARG A 99 4.41 4.83 6.66
CA ARG A 99 3.04 4.27 6.74
C ARG A 99 2.98 2.82 6.26
N TRP A 100 3.58 2.53 5.10
CA TRP A 100 3.61 1.16 4.56
C TRP A 100 4.32 0.20 5.51
N LEU A 101 5.44 0.62 6.10
CA LEU A 101 6.16 -0.16 7.11
C LEU A 101 5.28 -0.43 8.32
N SER A 102 4.59 0.60 8.84
CA SER A 102 3.69 0.49 9.99
C SER A 102 2.56 -0.51 9.75
N ILE A 103 1.93 -0.47 8.56
CA ILE A 103 0.90 -1.43 8.16
C ILE A 103 1.48 -2.84 8.04
N GLY A 104 2.66 -2.99 7.42
CA GLY A 104 3.33 -4.27 7.26
C GLY A 104 3.65 -4.92 8.61
N TRP A 105 4.21 -4.14 9.54
CA TRP A 105 4.53 -4.57 10.90
C TRP A 105 3.30 -4.98 11.69
N SER A 106 2.18 -4.24 11.57
CA SER A 106 0.92 -4.61 12.23
C SER A 106 0.43 -5.99 11.82
N LYS A 107 0.73 -6.45 10.59
CA LYS A 107 0.32 -7.77 10.10
C LYS A 107 1.23 -8.89 10.61
N THR A 108 2.51 -8.61 10.86
CA THR A 108 3.53 -9.62 11.24
C THR A 108 3.84 -9.64 12.74
N SER A 109 3.45 -8.63 13.52
CA SER A 109 3.75 -8.54 14.95
C SER A 109 2.90 -9.45 15.85
N CYS A 110 1.90 -10.15 15.31
CA CYS A 110 1.21 -11.21 16.06
C CYS A 110 1.99 -12.52 16.00
N GLY A 111 3.26 -12.49 16.42
CA GLY A 111 3.99 -13.68 16.84
C GLY A 111 3.60 -14.08 18.27
N PRO A 112 3.81 -15.34 18.70
CA PRO A 112 3.35 -15.90 19.98
C PRO A 112 3.87 -15.18 21.25
N ARG A 113 4.71 -14.16 21.10
CA ARG A 113 5.33 -13.39 22.18
C ARG A 113 4.47 -12.20 22.66
N CYS A 114 3.40 -11.83 21.94
CA CYS A 114 2.50 -10.76 22.34
C CYS A 114 1.31 -11.30 23.16
N ARG A 115 1.59 -11.95 24.30
CA ARG A 115 0.57 -12.13 25.35
C ARG A 115 0.61 -10.91 26.25
N ARG A 116 -0.25 -9.91 26.01
CA ARG A 116 -0.70 -9.07 27.13
C ARG A 116 -1.53 -9.96 28.04
N PRO A 117 -1.27 -10.02 29.35
CA PRO A 117 -2.21 -10.66 30.27
C PRO A 117 -3.48 -9.82 30.27
N ALA A 118 -4.58 -10.42 29.82
CA ALA A 118 -5.89 -9.87 30.02
C ALA A 118 -6.22 -9.95 31.52
N HIS A 119 -6.71 -8.83 32.06
CA HIS A 119 -7.32 -8.69 33.39
C HIS A 119 -6.38 -8.73 34.60
N SER A 120 -6.05 -7.55 35.14
CA SER A 120 -6.74 -6.99 36.33
C SER A 120 -5.88 -5.93 37.03
N LYS A 121 -6.52 -4.79 37.27
CA LYS A 121 -6.36 -3.82 38.37
C LYS A 121 -5.04 -3.89 39.17
N GLN A 122 -4.28 -2.78 39.10
CA GLN A 122 -3.70 -2.00 40.21
C GLN A 122 -2.33 -1.43 39.77
N CYS A 123 -2.32 -0.32 39.03
CA CYS A 123 -1.17 0.58 39.09
C CYS A 123 -1.25 1.28 40.45
N ARG A 124 -0.52 0.78 41.45
CA ARG A 124 -0.15 1.57 42.63
C ARG A 124 1.33 1.90 42.53
N ALA A 125 1.59 3.19 42.60
CA ALA A 125 2.88 3.78 42.90
C ALA A 125 3.40 3.30 44.27
N GLY A 126 4.73 3.27 44.42
CA GLY A 126 5.44 3.06 45.68
C GLY A 126 6.73 2.26 45.42
N HIS A 127 7.86 2.93 45.26
CA HIS A 127 8.83 3.29 46.31
C HIS A 127 9.86 2.17 46.57
N LEU A 128 11.13 2.54 46.33
CA LEU A 128 12.34 2.20 47.08
C LEU A 128 12.47 0.77 47.61
N GLU A 129 13.49 0.05 47.12
CA GLU A 129 14.75 -0.23 47.84
C GLU A 129 15.88 -0.50 46.84
#